data_AF-A0A497FQW3-F1
#
_entry.id   AF-A0A497FQW3-F1
#
_cell.length_a   1.000
_cell.length_b   1.000
_cell.length_c   1.000
_cell.angle_alpha   90.00
_cell.angle_beta   90.00
_cell.angle_gamma   90.00
#
_symmetry.space_group_name_H-M   'P 1'
#
loop_
_entity.id
_entity.type
_entity.pdbx_description
1 polymer ?
#
loop_
_entity_poly.entity_id
_entity_poly.type
_entity_poly.pdbx_seq_one_letter_code
_entity_poly.pdbx_strand_id
1 'polypeptide(L)'
;MEEIPLKPLSRSDIHKLETALIVATLLRKDVLEKIRESTERITWIDSLAVAAAALARSKAGMSAASIADDIGRSEATIRRHLTGKTEAGKLILETYNKFIKEGVRIELPETLAPECEKLREALEEEKKKSAALEEKLKDIKRKLEELVNII
;
A
#
# COMPACT_ATOMS: atom_id res chain seq x y z
N MET A 1 8.38 9.77 5.55
CA MET A 1 7.65 8.78 4.71
C MET A 1 8.06 9.08 3.29
N GLU A 2 8.60 8.12 2.57
CA GLU A 2 9.04 8.34 1.18
C GLU A 2 7.79 8.53 0.31
N GLU A 3 7.71 9.65 -0.41
CA GLU A 3 6.57 9.96 -1.26
C GLU A 3 6.58 9.07 -2.51
N ILE A 4 5.44 8.44 -2.82
CA ILE A 4 5.32 7.56 -4.00
C ILE A 4 5.09 8.45 -5.24
N PRO A 5 6.02 8.49 -6.20
CA PRO A 5 5.93 9.43 -7.32
C PRO A 5 4.94 8.96 -8.37
N LEU A 6 4.02 9.84 -8.78
CA LEU A 6 3.08 9.57 -9.88
C LEU A 6 3.73 9.64 -11.27
N LYS A 7 4.90 10.28 -11.37
CA LYS A 7 5.77 10.32 -12.54
C LYS A 7 7.14 9.73 -12.14
N PRO A 8 7.24 8.40 -12.09
CA PRO A 8 8.47 7.74 -11.64
C PRO A 8 9.62 7.99 -12.62
N LEU A 9 10.82 8.23 -12.10
CA LEU A 9 12.02 8.50 -12.91
C LEU A 9 13.04 7.36 -12.83
N SER A 10 13.14 6.69 -11.68
CA SER A 10 14.02 5.55 -11.45
C SER A 10 13.29 4.21 -11.50
N ARG A 11 14.04 3.11 -11.64
CA ARG A 11 13.46 1.75 -11.50
C ARG A 11 12.80 1.53 -10.14
N SER A 12 13.37 2.10 -9.07
CA SER A 12 12.78 2.04 -7.74
C SER A 12 11.44 2.76 -7.67
N ASP A 13 11.32 3.91 -8.35
CA ASP A 13 10.09 4.70 -8.37
C ASP A 13 8.99 3.98 -9.14
N ILE A 14 9.34 3.35 -10.27
CA ILE A 14 8.42 2.53 -11.05
C ILE A 14 7.87 1.42 -10.17
N HIS A 15 8.74 0.72 -9.45
CA HIS A 15 8.33 -0.37 -8.56
C HIS A 15 7.45 0.14 -7.42
N LYS A 16 7.79 1.27 -6.79
CA LYS A 16 6.96 1.88 -5.74
C LYS A 16 5.55 2.22 -6.23
N LEU A 17 5.44 2.86 -7.40
CA LEU A 17 4.14 3.19 -7.99
C LEU A 17 3.36 1.93 -8.37
N GLU A 18 4.02 0.94 -8.98
CA GLU A 18 3.44 -0.36 -9.30
C GLU A 18 2.86 -1.05 -8.06
N THR A 19 3.65 -1.18 -7.00
CA THR A 19 3.22 -1.80 -5.73
C THR A 19 2.05 -1.03 -5.13
N ALA A 20 2.12 0.31 -5.10
CA ALA A 20 1.04 1.13 -4.56
C ALA A 20 -0.27 0.93 -5.33
N LEU A 21 -0.21 0.87 -6.66
CA LEU A 21 -1.38 0.62 -7.52
C LEU A 21 -1.97 -0.77 -7.30
N ILE A 22 -1.14 -1.80 -7.15
CA ILE A 22 -1.59 -3.17 -6.87
C ILE A 22 -2.30 -3.19 -5.51
N VAL A 23 -1.61 -2.74 -4.45
CA VAL A 23 -2.13 -2.81 -3.08
C VAL A 23 -3.42 -1.99 -2.95
N ALA A 24 -3.42 -0.73 -3.38
CA ALA A 24 -4.61 0.10 -3.26
C ALA A 24 -5.80 -0.46 -4.05
N THR A 25 -5.56 -1.03 -5.24
CA THR A 25 -6.64 -1.62 -6.04
C THR A 25 -7.16 -2.91 -5.41
N LEU A 26 -6.26 -3.78 -4.93
CA LEU A 26 -6.65 -5.03 -4.27
C LEU A 26 -7.44 -4.81 -2.99
N LEU A 27 -7.19 -3.72 -2.27
CA LEU A 27 -7.90 -3.41 -1.03
C LEU A 27 -9.25 -2.70 -1.24
N ARG A 28 -9.61 -2.37 -2.49
CA ARG A 28 -10.96 -1.86 -2.77
C ARG A 28 -11.99 -2.96 -2.52
N LYS A 29 -13.10 -2.59 -1.88
CA LYS A 29 -14.20 -3.50 -1.54
C LYS A 29 -14.75 -4.24 -2.76
N ASP A 30 -15.02 -3.52 -3.85
CA ASP A 30 -15.55 -4.07 -5.09
C ASP A 30 -14.59 -5.08 -5.74
N VAL A 31 -13.28 -4.87 -5.60
CA VAL A 31 -12.25 -5.77 -6.13
C VAL A 31 -12.10 -7.02 -5.26
N LEU A 32 -12.11 -6.86 -3.93
CA LEU A 32 -12.06 -7.98 -2.98
C LEU A 32 -13.25 -8.94 -3.17
N GLU A 33 -14.46 -8.39 -3.30
CA GLU A 33 -15.68 -9.17 -3.54
C GLU A 33 -15.55 -9.97 -4.85
N LYS A 34 -15.11 -9.31 -5.93
CA LYS A 34 -14.93 -9.94 -7.24
C LYS A 34 -13.88 -11.06 -7.23
N ILE A 35 -12.76 -10.86 -6.53
CA ILE A 35 -11.72 -11.89 -6.37
C ILE A 35 -12.24 -13.07 -5.53
N ARG A 36 -13.06 -12.80 -4.51
CA ARG A 36 -13.61 -13.83 -3.63
C ARG A 36 -14.63 -14.73 -4.33
N GLU A 37 -15.45 -14.13 -5.19
CA GLU A 37 -16.50 -14.83 -5.93
C GLU A 37 -16.00 -15.52 -7.20
N SER A 38 -14.88 -15.05 -7.77
CA SER A 38 -14.34 -15.60 -9.01
C SER A 38 -13.64 -16.96 -8.82
N THR A 39 -14.03 -17.95 -9.62
CA THR A 39 -13.28 -19.21 -9.77
C THR A 39 -11.91 -19.01 -10.42
N GLU A 40 -11.73 -17.90 -11.15
CA GLU A 40 -10.49 -17.50 -11.83
C GLU A 40 -9.71 -16.41 -11.07
N ARG A 41 -9.82 -16.40 -9.73
CA ARG A 41 -9.17 -15.40 -8.86
C ARG A 41 -7.69 -15.17 -9.15
N ILE A 42 -6.94 -16.22 -9.49
CA ILE A 42 -5.50 -16.13 -9.81
C ILE A 42 -5.29 -15.31 -11.10
N THR A 43 -6.08 -15.58 -12.13
CA THR A 43 -6.04 -14.86 -13.42
C THR A 43 -6.42 -13.39 -13.24
N TRP A 44 -7.39 -13.10 -12.37
CA TRP A 44 -7.75 -11.73 -12.01
C TRP A 44 -6.59 -10.97 -11.36
N ILE A 45 -5.92 -11.60 -10.39
CA ILE A 45 -4.78 -11.01 -9.70
C ILE A 45 -3.60 -10.80 -10.67
N ASP A 46 -3.29 -11.78 -11.54
CA ASP A 46 -2.25 -11.63 -12.58
C ASP A 46 -2.57 -10.46 -13.51
N SER A 47 -3.81 -10.37 -13.97
CA SER A 47 -4.25 -9.29 -14.87
C SER A 47 -4.14 -7.90 -14.21
N LEU A 48 -4.45 -7.80 -12.91
CA LEU A 48 -4.27 -6.56 -12.13
C LEU A 48 -2.80 -6.20 -11.98
N ALA A 49 -1.94 -7.17 -11.68
CA ALA A 49 -0.50 -6.95 -11.56
C ALA A 49 0.11 -6.47 -12.88
N VAL A 50 -0.22 -7.14 -14.00
CA VAL A 50 0.23 -6.73 -15.35
C VAL A 50 -0.26 -5.32 -15.70
N ALA A 51 -1.52 -4.99 -15.38
CA ALA A 51 -2.07 -3.66 -15.64
C ALA A 51 -1.38 -2.56 -14.81
N ALA A 52 -1.08 -2.84 -13.53
CA ALA A 52 -0.34 -1.92 -12.65
C ALA A 52 1.10 -1.71 -13.15
N ALA A 53 1.80 -2.80 -13.48
CA ALA A 53 3.15 -2.78 -14.02
C ALA A 53 3.23 -1.99 -15.33
N ALA A 54 2.26 -2.19 -16.22
CA ALA A 54 2.13 -1.46 -17.48
C ALA A 54 1.92 0.03 -17.24
N LEU A 55 0.99 0.40 -16.34
CA LEU A 55 0.69 1.79 -16.06
C LEU A 55 1.89 2.51 -15.44
N ALA A 56 2.56 1.92 -14.44
CA ALA A 56 3.70 2.52 -13.77
C ALA A 56 4.83 2.86 -14.75
N ARG A 57 5.14 1.95 -15.67
CA ARG A 57 6.15 2.15 -16.73
C ARG A 57 5.71 3.17 -17.77
N SER A 58 4.43 3.17 -18.14
CA SER A 58 3.88 4.19 -19.03
C SER A 58 4.01 5.60 -18.42
N LYS A 59 3.83 5.73 -17.10
CA LYS A 59 4.06 7.00 -16.38
C LYS A 59 5.53 7.38 -16.24
N ALA A 60 6.45 6.42 -16.38
CA ALA A 60 7.88 6.67 -16.56
C ALA A 60 8.26 7.10 -18.00
N GLY A 61 7.29 7.18 -18.91
CA GLY A 61 7.52 7.57 -20.31
C GLY A 61 7.90 6.41 -21.24
N MET A 62 7.80 5.15 -20.79
CA MET A 62 8.06 4.00 -21.66
C MET A 62 6.97 3.81 -22.72
N SER A 63 7.36 3.38 -23.92
CA SER A 63 6.44 3.04 -25.00
C SER A 63 5.75 1.69 -24.76
N ALA A 64 4.58 1.46 -25.36
CA ALA A 64 3.86 0.20 -25.21
C ALA A 64 4.66 -1.03 -25.65
N ALA A 65 5.49 -0.89 -26.70
CA ALA A 65 6.39 -1.94 -27.17
C ALA A 65 7.49 -2.25 -26.14
N SER A 66 8.14 -1.22 -25.60
CA SER A 66 9.17 -1.41 -24.57
C SER A 66 8.61 -2.01 -23.28
N ILE A 67 7.38 -1.64 -22.90
CA ILE A 67 6.68 -2.23 -21.75
C ILE A 67 6.36 -3.71 -22.00
N ALA A 68 5.93 -4.05 -23.21
CA ALA A 68 5.63 -5.41 -23.61
C ALA A 68 6.86 -6.33 -23.51
N ASP A 69 8.01 -5.85 -23.98
CA ASP A 69 9.29 -6.56 -23.87
C ASP A 69 9.72 -6.74 -22.40
N ASP A 70 9.58 -5.71 -21.56
CA ASP A 70 9.99 -5.76 -20.15
C ASP A 70 9.10 -6.66 -19.28
N ILE A 71 7.78 -6.67 -19.53
CA ILE A 71 6.81 -7.47 -18.75
C ILE A 71 6.65 -8.89 -19.32
N GLY A 72 7.06 -9.14 -20.57
CA GLY A 72 6.86 -10.44 -21.23
C GLY A 72 5.40 -10.67 -21.64
N ARG A 73 4.75 -9.64 -22.19
CA ARG A 73 3.37 -9.68 -22.70
C ARG A 73 3.32 -9.07 -24.09
N SER A 74 2.26 -9.32 -24.87
CA SER A 74 2.13 -8.70 -26.19
C SER A 74 1.84 -7.20 -26.08
N GLU A 75 2.36 -6.40 -27.02
CA GLU A 75 2.07 -4.97 -27.10
C GLU A 75 0.56 -4.68 -27.17
N ALA A 76 -0.20 -5.52 -27.88
CA ALA A 76 -1.64 -5.43 -27.94
C ALA A 76 -2.29 -5.55 -26.56
N THR A 77 -1.84 -6.50 -25.74
CA THR A 77 -2.32 -6.67 -24.35
C THR A 77 -1.97 -5.45 -23.50
N ILE A 78 -0.74 -4.94 -23.58
CA ILE A 78 -0.31 -3.75 -22.85
C ILE A 78 -1.17 -2.54 -23.24
N ARG A 79 -1.38 -2.29 -24.54
CA ARG A 79 -2.24 -1.19 -25.01
C ARG A 79 -3.67 -1.31 -24.49
N ARG A 80 -4.24 -2.51 -24.43
CA ARG A 80 -5.59 -2.74 -23.89
C ARG A 80 -5.68 -2.42 -22.39
N HIS A 81 -4.68 -2.80 -21.61
CA HIS A 81 -4.61 -2.41 -20.19
C HIS A 81 -4.46 -0.89 -20.01
N LEU A 82 -3.50 -0.26 -20.71
CA LEU A 82 -3.25 1.18 -20.63
C LEU A 82 -4.43 2.05 -21.06
N THR A 83 -5.24 1.58 -22.01
CA THR A 83 -6.46 2.27 -22.47
C THR A 83 -7.71 1.93 -21.66
N GLY A 84 -7.60 1.09 -20.62
CA GLY A 84 -8.74 0.69 -19.80
C GLY A 84 -9.76 -0.20 -20.50
N LYS A 85 -9.40 -0.82 -21.64
CA LYS A 85 -10.29 -1.75 -22.38
C LYS A 85 -10.47 -3.09 -21.67
N THR A 86 -9.54 -3.44 -20.80
CA THR A 86 -9.66 -4.59 -19.88
C THR A 86 -10.21 -4.10 -18.55
N GLU A 87 -10.94 -4.95 -17.82
CA GLU A 87 -11.40 -4.60 -16.48
C GLU A 87 -10.23 -4.25 -15.53
N ALA A 88 -9.17 -5.07 -15.51
CA ALA A 88 -8.00 -4.81 -14.68
C ALA A 88 -7.37 -3.44 -14.98
N GLY A 89 -7.21 -3.11 -16.26
CA GLY A 89 -6.74 -1.79 -16.71
C GLY A 89 -7.65 -0.65 -16.26
N LYS A 90 -8.97 -0.84 -16.33
CA LYS A 90 -9.95 0.15 -15.86
C LYS A 90 -9.81 0.40 -14.35
N LEU A 91 -9.78 -0.67 -13.54
CA LEU A 91 -9.64 -0.58 -12.09
C LEU A 91 -8.34 0.10 -11.66
N ILE A 92 -7.23 -0.25 -12.30
CA ILE A 92 -5.92 0.37 -12.05
C ILE A 92 -5.92 1.85 -12.44
N LEU A 93 -6.52 2.23 -13.58
CA LEU A 93 -6.64 3.63 -13.99
C LEU A 93 -7.49 4.45 -13.02
N GLU A 94 -8.61 3.88 -12.54
CA GLU A 94 -9.44 4.51 -11.51
C GLU A 94 -8.64 4.77 -10.22
N THR A 95 -7.90 3.77 -9.75
CA THR A 95 -7.04 3.90 -8.56
C THR A 95 -5.96 4.95 -8.77
N TYR A 96 -5.28 4.97 -9.93
CA TYR A 96 -4.30 6.00 -10.26
C TYR A 96 -4.91 7.41 -10.31
N ASN A 97 -6.12 7.55 -10.88
CA ASN A 97 -6.81 8.84 -10.91
C ASN A 97 -7.20 9.33 -9.51
N LYS A 98 -7.52 8.43 -8.58
CA LYS A 98 -7.68 8.79 -7.16
C LYS A 98 -6.36 9.30 -6.57
N PHE A 99 -5.25 8.61 -6.84
CA PHE A 99 -3.93 9.08 -6.38
C PHE A 99 -3.57 10.48 -6.88
N ILE A 100 -3.95 10.83 -8.11
CA ILE A 100 -3.74 12.20 -8.63
C ILE A 100 -4.51 13.24 -7.82
N LYS A 101 -5.75 12.92 -7.42
CA LYS A 101 -6.66 13.88 -6.75
C LYS A 101 -6.36 14.03 -5.26
N GLU A 102 -6.08 12.92 -4.59
CA GLU A 102 -6.06 12.84 -3.12
C GLU A 102 -4.66 12.58 -2.56
N GLY A 103 -3.67 12.38 -3.44
CA GLY A 103 -2.38 11.83 -3.11
C GLY A 103 -2.42 10.31 -2.97
N VAL A 104 -1.24 9.68 -2.87
CA VAL A 104 -1.15 8.23 -2.70
C VAL A 104 -1.56 7.86 -1.27
N ARG A 105 -2.82 7.47 -1.11
CA ARG A 105 -3.40 6.98 0.14
C ARG A 105 -3.92 5.56 -0.06
N ILE A 106 -3.39 4.64 0.73
CA ILE A 106 -3.82 3.24 0.73
C ILE A 106 -4.76 3.07 1.91
N GLU A 107 -6.04 2.98 1.62
CA GLU A 107 -7.07 2.75 2.63
C GLU A 107 -7.17 1.25 2.92
N LEU A 108 -7.27 0.92 4.20
CA LEU A 108 -7.54 -0.46 4.62
C LEU A 108 -9.03 -0.78 4.42
N PRO A 109 -9.37 -2.00 3.96
CA PRO A 109 -10.75 -2.42 3.85
C PRO A 109 -11.47 -2.37 5.20
N GLU A 110 -12.74 -1.97 5.20
CA GLU A 110 -13.60 -1.91 6.39
C GLU A 110 -13.65 -3.24 7.16
N THR A 111 -13.47 -4.37 6.49
CA THR A 111 -13.43 -5.70 7.13
C THR A 111 -12.26 -5.86 8.11
N LEU A 112 -11.18 -5.08 7.95
CA LEU A 112 -10.03 -5.07 8.86
C LEU A 112 -10.12 -3.94 9.91
N ALA A 113 -11.01 -2.96 9.71
CA ALA A 113 -11.14 -1.81 10.61
C ALA A 113 -11.46 -2.20 12.08
N PRO A 114 -12.33 -3.19 12.38
CA PRO A 114 -12.64 -3.57 13.77
C PRO A 114 -11.44 -4.13 14.54
N GLU A 115 -10.59 -4.92 13.88
CA GLU A 115 -9.37 -5.44 14.50
C GLU A 115 -8.32 -4.34 14.64
N CYS A 116 -8.22 -3.44 13.66
CA CYS A 116 -7.35 -2.27 13.75
C CYS A 116 -7.74 -1.32 14.89
N GLU A 117 -9.04 -1.10 15.15
CA GLU A 117 -9.51 -0.30 16.29
C GLU A 117 -9.18 -0.98 17.62
N LYS A 118 -9.45 -2.27 17.77
CA LYS A 118 -9.05 -3.04 18.97
C LYS A 118 -7.53 -2.97 19.22
N LEU A 119 -6.73 -3.07 18.16
CA LEU A 119 -5.27 -2.95 18.25
C LEU A 119 -4.84 -1.52 18.63
N ARG A 120 -5.53 -0.49 18.14
CA ARG A 120 -5.27 0.91 18.51
C ARG A 120 -5.57 1.15 19.98
N GLU A 121 -6.72 0.68 20.47
CA GLU A 121 -7.10 0.77 21.88
C GLU A 121 -6.08 0.06 22.78
N ALA A 122 -5.71 -1.18 22.44
CA ALA A 122 -4.70 -1.94 23.19
C ALA A 122 -3.33 -1.23 23.19
N LEU A 123 -2.91 -0.66 22.06
CA LEU A 123 -1.65 0.08 21.95
C LEU A 123 -1.64 1.33 22.85
N GLU A 124 -2.76 2.04 22.92
CA GLU A 124 -2.88 3.25 23.74
C GLU A 124 -2.89 2.92 25.24
N GLU A 125 -3.55 1.82 25.62
CA GLU A 125 -3.53 1.33 26.99
C GLU A 125 -2.13 0.89 27.42
N GLU A 126 -1.41 0.19 26.54
CA GLU A 126 -0.03 -0.25 26.81
C GLU A 126 0.93 0.94 26.91
N LYS A 127 0.79 1.96 26.07
CA LYS A 127 1.56 3.21 26.19
C LYS A 127 1.35 3.90 27.53
N LYS A 128 0.10 3.96 28.01
CA LYS A 128 -0.22 4.52 29.34
C LYS A 128 0.43 3.71 30.46
N LYS A 129 0.38 2.37 30.38
CA LYS A 129 1.04 1.49 31.36
C LYS A 129 2.56 1.66 31.35
N SER A 130 3.16 1.72 30.16
CA SER A 130 4.59 1.95 29.98
C SER A 130 5.03 3.30 30.56
N ALA A 131 4.30 4.39 30.27
CA ALA A 131 4.59 5.70 30.83
C ALA A 131 4.49 5.73 32.37
N ALA A 132 3.46 5.09 32.94
CA ALA A 132 3.30 4.99 34.39
C ALA A 132 4.39 4.15 35.06
N LEU A 133 4.88 3.09 34.39
CA LEU A 133 6.00 2.29 34.88
C LEU A 133 7.33 3.04 34.79
N GLU A 134 7.55 3.82 33.72
CA GLU A 134 8.73 4.70 33.60
C GLU A 134 8.76 5.75 34.70
N GLU A 135 7.63 6.37 35.01
CA GLU A 135 7.53 7.35 36.11
C GLU A 135 7.85 6.71 37.46
N LYS A 136 7.27 5.54 37.75
CA LYS A 136 7.57 4.76 38.96
C LYS A 136 9.04 4.36 39.04
N LEU A 137 9.65 3.93 37.93
CA LEU A 137 11.07 3.59 37.88
C LEU A 137 11.95 4.82 38.13
N LYS A 138 11.56 5.99 37.62
CA LYS A 138 12.26 7.25 37.85
C LYS A 138 12.18 7.68 39.32
N ASP A 139 11.02 7.51 39.94
CA ASP A 139 10.83 7.76 41.37
C ASP A 139 11.62 6.79 42.25
N ILE A 140 11.64 5.50 41.90
CA ILE A 140 12.43 4.50 42.61
C ILE A 140 13.92 4.82 42.47
N LYS A 141 14.41 5.14 41.27
CA LYS A 141 15.81 5.55 41.06
C LYS A 141 16.18 6.76 41.91
N ARG A 142 15.35 7.81 41.92
CA ARG A 142 15.58 9.00 42.74
C ARG A 142 15.66 8.67 44.22
N LYS A 143 14.72 7.87 44.74
CA LYS A 143 14.76 7.43 46.15
C LYS A 143 15.98 6.57 46.46
N LEU A 144 16.43 5.76 45.51
CA LEU A 144 17.64 4.95 45.66
C LEU A 144 18.89 5.83 45.71
N GLU A 145 18.99 6.83 44.84
CA GLU A 145 20.08 7.83 44.84
C GLU A 145 20.11 8.64 46.14
N GLU A 146 18.94 9.02 46.67
CA GLU A 146 18.82 9.67 47.98
C GLU A 146 19.33 8.77 49.11
N LEU A 147 18.99 7.47 49.10
CA LEU A 147 19.45 6.51 50.10
C LEU A 147 20.95 6.18 50.00
N VAL A 148 21.48 6.10 48.78
CA VAL A 148 22.92 5.82 48.54
C VAL A 148 23.79 7.01 48.95
N ASN A 149 23.29 8.26 48.83
CA ASN A 149 24.02 9.45 49.28
C ASN A 149 23.98 9.70 50.80
N ILE A 150 23.25 8.87 51.56
CA ILE A 150 23.14 8.96 53.03
C ILE A 150 24.11 8.00 53.74
N ILE A 151 24.71 7.05 53.02
CA ILE A 151 25.72 6.09 53.50
C ILE A 151 27.12 6.58 53.13
#